data_AF-A0A7R9W432-F1
#
_entry.id   AF-A0A7R9W432-F1
#
_cell.length_a   1.000
_cell.length_b   1.000
_cell.length_c   1.000
_cell.angle_alpha   90.00
_cell.angle_beta   90.00
_cell.angle_gamma   90.00
#
_symmetry.space_group_name_H-M   'P 1'
#
loop_
_entity.id
_entity.type
_entity.pdbx_description
1 polymer ?
#
loop_
_entity_poly.entity_id
_entity_poly.type
_entity_poly.pdbx_seq_one_letter_code
_entity_poly.pdbx_strand_id
1 'polypeptide(L)'
;DHPGRSPSDTYYVTDETLLRTHTSAHQSQHLREGHESFLCTGDVYRRDEIDASHYPAFHQLEGVKLFDENELKVSDLDHDEWIKSSQCEMIAADLKKVLEGLMDHLFGPCEKRWA
;
A
#
# COMPACT_ATOMS: atom_id res chain seq x y z
N ASP A 1 -1.81 6.63 -20.56
CA ASP A 1 -1.22 7.83 -19.95
C ASP A 1 -1.66 7.97 -18.50
N HIS A 2 -0.81 7.59 -17.55
CA HIS A 2 -1.10 7.71 -16.12
C HIS A 2 -0.31 8.90 -15.55
N PRO A 3 -0.95 9.87 -14.87
CA PRO A 3 -0.29 11.07 -14.35
C PRO A 3 0.95 10.77 -13.50
N GLY A 4 0.91 9.73 -12.66
CA GLY A 4 2.05 9.29 -11.84
C GLY A 4 3.27 8.77 -12.60
N ARG A 5 3.27 8.76 -13.94
CA ARG A 5 4.46 8.51 -14.78
C ARG A 5 5.06 9.80 -15.36
N SER A 6 4.49 10.95 -15.02
CA SER A 6 4.96 12.24 -15.53
C SER A 6 6.42 12.49 -15.12
N PRO A 7 7.29 12.92 -16.07
CA PRO A 7 8.64 13.38 -15.74
C PRO A 7 8.69 14.61 -14.83
N SER A 8 7.58 15.36 -14.72
CA SER A 8 7.47 16.47 -13.77
C SER A 8 7.48 16.01 -12.32
N ASP A 9 6.96 14.80 -12.05
CA ASP A 9 6.66 14.31 -10.70
C ASP A 9 7.60 13.16 -10.28
N THR A 10 8.36 12.62 -11.24
CA THR A 10 9.20 11.43 -11.06
C THR A 10 10.65 11.68 -11.47
N TYR A 11 11.59 11.14 -10.69
CA TYR A 11 13.02 11.17 -10.99
C TYR A 11 13.41 10.01 -11.91
N TYR A 12 13.40 10.25 -13.22
CA TYR A 12 13.96 9.33 -14.21
C TYR A 12 15.48 9.45 -14.30
N VAL A 13 16.18 8.32 -14.20
CA VAL A 13 17.63 8.20 -14.44
C VAL A 13 17.89 7.96 -15.93
N THR A 14 17.02 7.16 -16.56
CA THR A 14 16.92 6.90 -18.00
C THR A 14 15.45 6.80 -18.38
N ASP A 15 15.14 6.63 -19.66
CA ASP A 15 13.75 6.47 -20.12
C ASP A 15 13.06 5.20 -19.55
N GLU A 16 13.84 4.23 -19.08
CA GLU A 16 13.36 2.94 -18.56
C GLU A 16 13.62 2.76 -17.06
N THR A 17 14.48 3.59 -16.46
CA THR A 17 14.90 3.46 -15.06
C THR A 17 14.62 4.74 -14.30
N LEU A 18 13.96 4.60 -13.15
CA LEU A 18 13.59 5.72 -12.27
C LEU A 18 13.87 5.37 -10.82
N LEU A 19 13.97 6.39 -9.98
CA LEU A 19 13.95 6.22 -8.53
C LEU A 19 12.50 5.96 -8.09
N ARG A 20 12.28 4.88 -7.31
CA ARG A 20 10.93 4.45 -6.92
C ARG A 20 10.15 5.56 -6.22
N THR A 21 8.91 5.79 -6.66
CA THR A 21 8.01 6.81 -6.09
C THR A 21 7.18 6.28 -4.91
N HIS A 22 7.22 4.96 -4.70
CA HIS A 22 6.55 4.25 -3.62
C HIS A 22 7.20 2.87 -3.38
N THR A 23 7.08 2.32 -2.16
CA THR A 23 7.57 0.97 -1.84
C THR A 23 6.83 -0.14 -2.60
N SER A 24 5.60 0.11 -3.08
CA SER A 24 4.78 -0.90 -3.77
C SER A 24 5.39 -1.35 -5.10
N ALA A 25 6.41 -0.64 -5.60
CA ALA A 25 7.24 -1.08 -6.71
C ALA A 25 7.85 -2.48 -6.47
N HIS A 26 8.02 -2.89 -5.21
CA HIS A 26 8.53 -4.21 -4.82
C HIS A 26 7.42 -5.25 -4.55
N GLN A 27 6.14 -4.85 -4.47
CA GLN A 27 5.04 -5.77 -4.12
C GLN A 27 4.95 -6.96 -5.07
N SER A 28 4.98 -6.71 -6.38
CA SER A 28 4.89 -7.77 -7.39
C SER A 28 6.08 -8.73 -7.36
N GLN A 29 7.27 -8.25 -6.98
CA GLN A 29 8.45 -9.10 -6.84
C GLN A 29 8.28 -10.06 -5.66
N HIS A 30 7.95 -9.53 -4.48
CA HIS A 30 7.80 -10.36 -3.28
C HIS A 30 6.66 -11.37 -3.38
N LEU A 31 5.55 -11.00 -4.01
CA LEU A 31 4.45 -11.94 -4.28
C LEU A 31 4.89 -13.07 -5.21
N ARG A 32 5.70 -12.79 -6.25
CA ARG A 32 6.25 -13.83 -7.14
C ARG A 32 7.28 -14.73 -6.47
N GLU A 33 7.97 -14.23 -5.46
CA GLU A 33 8.89 -15.00 -4.61
C GLU A 33 8.13 -15.90 -3.61
N GLY A 34 6.80 -15.82 -3.56
CA GLY A 34 5.94 -16.64 -2.70
C GLY A 34 5.74 -16.08 -1.29
N HIS A 35 6.05 -14.80 -1.06
CA HIS A 35 5.79 -14.18 0.24
C HIS A 35 4.32 -13.80 0.39
N GLU A 36 3.65 -14.43 1.35
CA GLU A 36 2.22 -14.18 1.64
C GLU A 36 2.01 -13.07 2.67
N SER A 37 3.02 -12.75 3.48
CA SER A 37 3.00 -11.57 4.34
C SER A 37 4.40 -10.99 4.50
N PHE A 38 4.53 -9.68 4.28
CA PHE A 38 5.81 -8.98 4.36
C PHE A 38 5.63 -7.50 4.66
N LEU A 39 6.69 -6.91 5.20
CA LEU A 39 6.86 -5.46 5.31
C LEU A 39 7.94 -5.01 4.33
N CYS A 40 7.70 -3.92 3.62
CA CYS A 40 8.69 -3.25 2.79
C CYS A 40 8.91 -1.84 3.34
N THR A 41 10.15 -1.49 3.67
CA THR A 41 10.51 -0.14 4.12
C THR A 41 11.69 0.38 3.34
N GLY A 42 11.68 1.67 3.05
CA GLY A 42 12.76 2.32 2.36
C GLY A 42 12.47 3.77 2.04
N ASP A 43 13.51 4.43 1.57
CA ASP A 43 13.46 5.72 0.91
C ASP A 43 12.64 5.66 -0.38
N VAL A 44 11.90 6.72 -0.68
CA VAL A 44 11.13 6.91 -1.90
C VAL A 44 11.29 8.35 -2.37
N TYR A 45 11.12 8.56 -3.67
CA TYR A 45 11.55 9.80 -4.33
C TYR A 45 10.41 10.39 -5.16
N ARG A 46 10.09 11.66 -4.95
CA ARG A 46 9.09 12.40 -5.72
C ARG A 46 9.57 13.81 -6.01
N ARG A 47 9.30 14.30 -7.21
CA ARG A 47 9.47 15.71 -7.53
C ARG A 47 8.21 16.42 -7.07
N ASP A 48 8.35 17.28 -6.07
CA ASP A 48 7.22 17.98 -5.46
C ASP A 48 7.62 19.42 -5.16
N GLU A 49 6.67 20.23 -4.71
CA GLU A 49 6.94 21.57 -4.19
C GLU A 49 7.91 21.50 -3.01
N ILE A 50 8.73 22.54 -2.82
CA ILE A 50 9.67 22.61 -1.69
C ILE A 50 9.04 23.52 -0.64
N ASP A 51 8.42 22.90 0.36
CA ASP A 51 7.83 23.58 1.51
C ASP A 51 8.05 22.79 2.81
N ALA A 52 7.38 23.18 3.90
CA ALA A 52 7.55 22.53 5.20
C ALA A 52 6.96 21.11 5.30
N SER A 53 6.03 20.76 4.40
CA SER A 53 5.36 19.45 4.32
C SER A 53 5.91 18.54 3.24
N HIS A 54 6.68 19.07 2.29
CA HIS A 54 7.16 18.31 1.13
C HIS A 54 8.68 18.23 1.11
N TYR A 55 9.19 17.02 0.90
CA TYR A 55 10.61 16.77 0.74
C TYR A 55 10.88 15.76 -0.37
N PRO A 56 11.86 15.98 -1.27
CA PRO A 56 12.05 15.14 -2.45
C PRO A 56 12.38 13.67 -2.17
N ALA A 57 12.91 13.37 -0.99
CA ALA A 57 13.27 12.03 -0.54
C ALA A 57 12.70 11.77 0.86
N PHE A 58 11.76 10.84 0.98
CA PHE A 58 11.11 10.52 2.26
C PHE A 58 11.01 9.01 2.43
N HIS A 59 10.47 8.54 3.54
CA HIS A 59 10.45 7.11 3.86
C HIS A 59 9.03 6.59 3.85
N GLN A 60 8.84 5.38 3.34
CA GLN A 60 7.61 4.64 3.44
C GLN A 60 7.83 3.32 4.18
N LEU A 61 6.74 2.85 4.78
CA LEU A 61 6.56 1.48 5.23
C LEU A 61 5.27 0.98 4.62
N GLU A 62 5.33 -0.20 4.04
CA GLU A 62 4.21 -0.89 3.43
C GLU A 62 4.09 -2.28 4.00
N GLY A 63 2.85 -2.69 4.28
CA GLY A 63 2.55 -4.03 4.75
C GLY A 63 1.62 -4.72 3.78
N VAL A 64 1.98 -5.96 3.43
CA VAL A 64 1.15 -6.85 2.60
C VAL A 64 0.85 -8.10 3.41
N LYS A 65 -0.39 -8.55 3.31
CA LYS A 65 -0.87 -9.81 3.88
C LYS A 65 -1.93 -10.37 2.93
N LEU A 66 -1.69 -11.59 2.45
CA LEU A 66 -2.67 -12.38 1.72
C LEU A 66 -3.48 -13.22 2.70
N PHE A 67 -4.65 -13.64 2.24
CA PHE A 67 -5.54 -14.55 2.94
C PHE A 67 -5.74 -15.77 2.07
N ASP A 68 -5.79 -16.95 2.68
CA ASP A 68 -5.97 -18.20 1.94
C ASP A 68 -7.36 -18.24 1.29
N GLU A 69 -7.43 -18.70 0.04
CA GLU A 69 -8.69 -18.82 -0.70
C GLU A 69 -9.69 -19.76 -0.01
N ASN A 70 -9.21 -20.81 0.66
CA ASN A 70 -10.01 -21.77 1.42
C ASN A 70 -10.58 -21.14 2.69
N GLU A 71 -9.87 -20.17 3.27
CA GLU A 71 -10.35 -19.40 4.42
C GLU A 71 -11.45 -18.41 3.99
N LEU A 72 -11.31 -17.81 2.82
CA LEU A 72 -12.27 -16.84 2.28
C LEU A 72 -13.48 -17.49 1.60
N LYS A 73 -13.42 -18.78 1.21
CA LYS A 73 -14.46 -19.47 0.43
C LYS A 73 -14.89 -18.62 -0.76
N VAL A 74 -13.91 -18.14 -1.53
CA VAL A 74 -14.13 -17.22 -2.65
C VAL A 74 -15.07 -17.89 -3.65
N SER A 75 -16.25 -17.31 -3.86
CA SER A 75 -17.18 -17.70 -4.92
C SER A 75 -16.86 -16.96 -6.22
N ASP A 76 -17.35 -17.46 -7.35
CA ASP A 76 -17.25 -16.82 -8.68
C ASP A 76 -18.09 -15.52 -8.75
N LEU A 77 -17.73 -14.52 -7.94
CA LEU A 77 -18.36 -13.20 -7.91
C LEU A 77 -17.73 -12.30 -8.96
N ASP A 78 -18.55 -11.45 -9.57
CA ASP A 78 -17.99 -10.32 -10.31
C ASP A 78 -17.42 -9.24 -9.38
N HIS A 79 -16.86 -8.18 -9.94
CA HIS A 79 -16.23 -7.12 -9.18
C HIS A 79 -17.20 -6.40 -8.22
N ASP A 80 -18.41 -6.09 -8.67
CA ASP A 80 -19.39 -5.33 -7.90
C ASP A 80 -19.99 -6.19 -6.79
N GLU A 81 -20.15 -7.48 -7.05
CA GLU A 81 -20.55 -8.49 -6.08
C GLU A 81 -19.45 -8.73 -5.04
N TRP A 82 -18.18 -8.82 -5.47
CA TRP A 82 -17.04 -8.99 -4.57
C TRP A 82 -16.92 -7.85 -3.58
N ILE A 83 -17.02 -6.60 -4.02
CA ILE A 83 -16.94 -5.42 -3.13
C ILE A 83 -18.01 -5.46 -2.02
N LYS A 84 -19.18 -6.04 -2.31
CA LYS A 84 -20.30 -6.17 -1.37
C LYS A 84 -20.29 -7.48 -0.58
N SER A 85 -19.32 -8.35 -0.84
CA SER A 85 -19.24 -9.66 -0.21
C SER A 85 -18.79 -9.57 1.25
N SER A 86 -19.21 -10.55 2.06
CA SER A 86 -18.73 -10.71 3.44
C SER A 86 -17.21 -10.89 3.51
N GLN A 87 -16.60 -11.45 2.47
CA GLN A 87 -15.17 -11.70 2.37
C GLN A 87 -14.39 -10.38 2.26
N CYS A 88 -14.85 -9.49 1.39
CA CYS A 88 -14.26 -8.16 1.26
C CYS A 88 -14.42 -7.36 2.56
N GLU A 89 -15.60 -7.45 3.22
CA GLU A 89 -15.83 -6.83 4.52
C GLU A 89 -14.89 -7.38 5.61
N MET A 90 -14.67 -8.71 5.65
CA MET A 90 -13.74 -9.35 6.57
C MET A 90 -12.29 -8.89 6.37
N ILE A 91 -11.83 -8.82 5.12
CA ILE A 91 -10.46 -8.34 4.81
C ILE A 91 -10.32 -6.87 5.22
N ALA A 92 -11.30 -6.03 4.90
CA ALA A 92 -11.31 -4.62 5.30
C ALA A 92 -11.30 -4.47 6.82
N ALA A 93 -12.07 -5.29 7.54
CA ALA A 93 -12.10 -5.28 9.00
C ALA A 93 -10.76 -5.72 9.63
N ASP A 94 -10.07 -6.73 9.06
CA ASP A 94 -8.73 -7.14 9.51
C ASP A 94 -7.71 -6.01 9.31
N LEU A 95 -7.69 -5.40 8.11
CA LEU A 95 -6.82 -4.26 7.81
C LEU A 95 -7.07 -3.10 8.80
N LYS A 96 -8.34 -2.78 9.03
CA LYS A 96 -8.76 -1.73 9.97
C LYS A 96 -8.24 -2.02 11.38
N LYS A 97 -8.47 -3.24 11.87
CA LYS A 97 -8.02 -3.68 13.20
C LYS A 97 -6.50 -3.61 13.35
N VAL A 98 -5.75 -4.04 12.33
CA VAL A 98 -4.27 -3.99 12.35
C VAL A 98 -3.78 -2.54 12.44
N LEU A 99 -4.32 -1.65 11.62
CA LEU A 99 -3.91 -0.25 11.60
C LEU A 99 -4.33 0.50 12.88
N GLU A 100 -5.54 0.26 13.40
CA GLU A 100 -5.97 0.83 14.68
C GLU A 100 -5.09 0.33 15.83
N GLY A 101 -4.76 -0.97 15.85
CA GLY A 101 -3.86 -1.56 16.84
C GLY A 101 -2.44 -0.98 16.79
N LEU A 102 -1.91 -0.70 15.59
CA LEU A 102 -0.64 0.00 15.42
C LEU A 102 -0.71 1.41 16.00
N MET A 103 -1.77 2.16 15.71
CA MET A 103 -1.94 3.52 16.24
C MET A 103 -2.08 3.52 17.77
N ASP A 104 -2.84 2.58 18.32
CA ASP A 104 -2.98 2.42 19.77
C ASP A 104 -1.65 2.07 20.43
N HIS A 105 -0.82 1.25 19.79
CA HIS A 105 0.51 0.92 20.30
C HIS A 105 1.45 2.14 20.30
N LEU A 106 1.41 2.96 19.26
CA LEU A 106 2.31 4.11 19.10
C LEU A 106 1.88 5.33 19.94
N PHE A 107 0.58 5.57 20.05
CA PHE A 107 0.04 6.82 20.61
C PHE A 107 -0.86 6.61 21.83
N GLY A 108 -1.18 5.37 22.20
CA GLY A 108 -2.21 5.07 23.18
C GLY A 108 -3.63 5.31 22.62
N PRO A 109 -4.67 5.30 23.49
CA PRO A 109 -6.05 5.49 23.05
C PRO A 109 -6.26 6.83 22.33
N CYS A 110 -6.44 6.77 21.01
CA CYS A 110 -6.70 7.93 20.16
C CYS A 110 -7.98 7.77 19.32
N GLU A 111 -8.50 8.90 18.82
CA GLU A 111 -9.60 8.91 17.84
C GLU A 111 -9.09 8.41 16.49
N LYS A 112 -9.76 7.42 15.89
CA LYS A 112 -9.45 6.93 14.53
C LYS A 112 -10.52 7.36 13.55
N ARG A 113 -10.12 8.00 12.47
CA ARG A 113 -11.01 8.42 11.37
C ARG A 113 -10.64 7.66 10.12
N TRP A 114 -11.64 6.99 9.55
CA TRP A 114 -11.55 6.29 8.27
C TRP A 114 -12.29 7.12 7.22
N ALA A 115 -11.68 7.30 6.05
CA ALA A 115 -12.26 8.03 4.93
C ALA A 115 -13.17 7.14 4.08
#